data_AF-A0A1P8YF09-F1
#
_entry.id   AF-A0A1P8YF09-F1
#
_cell.length_a   1.000
_cell.length_b   1.000
_cell.length_c   1.000
_cell.angle_alpha   90.00
_cell.angle_beta   90.00
_cell.angle_gamma   90.00
#
_symmetry.space_group_name_H-M   'P 1'
#
loop_
_entity.id
_entity.type
_entity.pdbx_description
1 polymer ?
#
loop_
_entity_poly.entity_id
_entity_poly.type
_entity_poly.pdbx_seq_one_letter_code
_entity_poly.pdbx_strand_id
1 'polypeptide(L)'
;MELRKRLVAETGVHIAPSVVFDHPSVGGLTKYLLEQFETAGTDADVSVLDYIERLGTSLTARNIDTQLRAEVAARLRALARICEEPGTDSMTARIESASDDDLFAFIRTEFGKD
;
A
#
# COMPACT_ATOMS: atom_id res chain seq x y z
N MET A 1 30.49 -11.82 -5.01
CA MET A 1 29.70 -10.61 -4.67
C MET A 1 28.33 -10.53 -5.37
N GLU A 2 27.87 -11.57 -6.09
CA GLU A 2 26.62 -11.47 -6.86
C GLU A 2 25.34 -11.72 -6.06
N LEU A 3 25.38 -12.59 -5.04
CA LEU A 3 24.20 -12.88 -4.22
C LEU A 3 23.70 -11.63 -3.47
N ARG A 4 24.61 -10.82 -2.91
CA ARG A 4 24.25 -9.57 -2.23
C ARG A 4 23.59 -8.58 -3.18
N LYS A 5 24.15 -8.39 -4.39
CA LYS A 5 23.57 -7.48 -5.39
C LYS A 5 22.17 -7.92 -5.80
N ARG A 6 21.98 -9.22 -6.03
CA ARG A 6 20.66 -9.79 -6.36
C ARG A 6 19.68 -9.67 -5.20
N LEU A 7 20.12 -9.93 -3.97
CA LEU A 7 19.26 -9.75 -2.79
C LEU A 7 18.87 -8.28 -2.62
N VAL A 8 19.80 -7.32 -2.70
CA VAL A 8 19.48 -5.89 -2.63
C VAL A 8 18.52 -5.49 -3.75
N ALA A 9 18.73 -5.97 -4.98
CA ALA A 9 17.87 -5.66 -6.11
C ALA A 9 16.43 -6.20 -5.94
N GLU A 10 16.27 -7.42 -5.43
CA GLU A 10 14.95 -8.04 -5.25
C GLU A 10 14.24 -7.59 -3.97
N THR A 11 15.00 -7.25 -2.92
CA THR A 11 14.45 -6.94 -1.58
C THR A 11 14.38 -5.46 -1.27
N GLY A 12 15.22 -4.63 -1.90
CA GLY A 12 15.38 -3.21 -1.56
C GLY A 12 16.10 -2.97 -0.23
N VAL A 13 16.46 -4.02 0.52
CA VAL A 13 17.13 -3.92 1.82
C VAL A 13 18.61 -3.63 1.61
N HIS A 14 19.13 -2.59 2.26
CA HIS A 14 20.56 -2.31 2.23
C HIS A 14 21.32 -3.33 3.10
N ILE A 15 21.97 -4.30 2.45
CA ILE A 15 22.75 -5.33 3.13
C ILE A 15 24.21 -4.88 3.25
N ALA A 16 24.64 -4.46 4.44
CA ALA A 16 26.03 -4.14 4.71
C ALA A 16 26.92 -5.39 4.55
N PRO A 17 28.19 -5.25 4.13
CA PRO A 17 29.10 -6.40 3.96
C PRO A 17 29.28 -7.24 5.23
N SER A 18 29.20 -6.61 6.40
CA SER A 18 29.34 -7.25 7.72
C SER A 18 28.21 -8.24 8.03
N VAL A 19 27.00 -8.00 7.51
CA VAL A 19 25.81 -8.82 7.81
C VAL A 19 25.99 -10.29 7.42
N VAL A 20 26.73 -10.56 6.35
CA VAL A 20 27.04 -11.95 5.94
C VAL A 20 27.98 -12.64 6.94
N PHE A 21 28.82 -11.88 7.64
CA PHE A 21 29.68 -12.38 8.69
C PHE A 21 28.95 -12.51 10.03
N ASP A 22 28.02 -11.59 10.32
CA ASP A 22 27.19 -11.61 11.53
C ASP A 22 26.12 -12.73 11.47
N HIS A 23 25.67 -13.08 10.26
CA HIS A 23 24.71 -14.14 9.99
C HIS A 23 25.27 -15.18 8.99
N PRO A 24 26.24 -16.01 9.41
CA PRO A 24 26.97 -16.91 8.52
C PRO A 24 26.14 -18.11 8.04
N SER A 25 24.96 -18.34 8.62
CA SER A 25 24.03 -19.39 8.20
C SER A 25 22.93 -18.81 7.32
N VAL A 26 22.48 -19.60 6.34
CA VAL A 26 21.35 -19.23 5.47
C VAL A 26 20.10 -18.89 6.29
N GLY A 27 19.80 -19.70 7.32
CA GLY A 27 18.65 -19.44 8.21
C GLY A 27 18.80 -18.16 9.02
N GLY A 28 20.01 -17.85 9.52
CA GLY A 28 20.28 -16.60 10.22
C GLY A 28 20.13 -15.37 9.32
N LEU A 29 20.63 -15.46 8.09
CA LEU A 29 20.51 -14.38 7.11
C LEU A 29 19.05 -14.18 6.67
N THR A 30 18.29 -15.26 6.46
CA THR A 30 16.86 -15.18 6.14
C THR A 30 16.06 -14.53 7.27
N LYS A 31 16.35 -14.90 8.53
CA LYS A 31 15.69 -14.29 9.69
C LYS A 31 15.99 -12.79 9.80
N TYR A 32 17.26 -12.41 9.64
CA TYR A 32 17.67 -11.00 9.62
C TYR A 32 16.93 -10.21 8.53
N LEU A 33 16.84 -10.76 7.31
CA LEU A 33 16.14 -10.09 6.22
C LEU A 33 14.65 -9.93 6.51
N LEU A 34 13.99 -10.94 7.09
CA LEU A 34 12.58 -10.86 7.49
C LEU A 34 12.34 -9.79 8.56
N GLU A 35 13.20 -9.73 9.58
CA GLU A 35 13.13 -8.68 10.62
C GLU A 35 13.32 -7.28 10.03
N GLN A 36 14.23 -7.13 9.05
CA GLN A 36 14.42 -5.86 8.34
C GLN A 36 13.20 -5.50 7.47
N PHE A 37 12.49 -6.46 6.88
CA PHE A 37 11.26 -6.20 6.15
C PHE A 37 10.10 -5.77 7.06
N GLU A 38 9.98 -6.37 8.24
CA GLU A 38 8.99 -5.99 9.24
C GLU A 38 9.28 -4.59 9.80
N THR A 39 10.55 -4.27 10.04
CA THR A 39 11.00 -2.95 10.50
C THR A 39 10.92 -1.89 9.39
N ALA A 40 11.17 -2.23 8.13
CA ALA A 40 10.98 -1.33 6.98
C ALA A 40 9.50 -1.05 6.68
N GLY A 41 8.58 -1.87 7.20
CA GLY A 41 7.14 -1.53 7.29
C GLY A 41 6.83 -0.53 8.41
N THR A 42 7.82 -0.18 9.23
CA THR A 42 7.76 0.80 10.32
C THR A 42 8.59 2.06 10.00
N ASP A 43 9.17 2.15 8.80
CA ASP A 43 9.78 3.39 8.30
C ASP A 43 8.62 4.36 8.01
N ALA A 44 8.37 5.26 8.95
CA ALA A 44 7.24 6.20 8.95
C ALA A 44 7.22 7.16 7.74
N ASP A 45 8.20 7.07 6.85
CA ASP A 45 8.41 7.93 5.68
C ASP A 45 8.08 7.26 4.32
N VAL A 46 7.78 5.96 4.26
CA VAL A 46 7.38 5.38 2.96
C VAL A 46 5.96 5.81 2.64
N SER A 47 5.85 6.73 1.67
CA SER A 47 4.57 7.23 1.20
C SER A 47 3.69 6.08 0.70
N VAL A 48 2.39 6.17 0.98
CA VAL A 48 1.39 5.25 0.41
C VAL A 48 1.47 5.22 -1.12
N LEU A 49 1.87 6.34 -1.74
CA LEU A 49 2.08 6.41 -3.20
C LEU A 49 3.26 5.55 -3.67
N ASP A 50 4.37 5.54 -2.93
CA ASP A 50 5.54 4.72 -3.25
C ASP A 50 5.21 3.23 -3.14
N TYR A 51 4.38 2.84 -2.16
CA TYR A 51 3.87 1.47 -2.05
C TYR A 51 3.01 1.08 -3.26
N ILE A 52 2.16 1.99 -3.75
CA ILE A 52 1.32 1.75 -4.93
C ILE A 52 2.17 1.61 -6.19
N GLU A 53 3.22 2.43 -6.35
CA GLU A 53 4.13 2.34 -7.50
C GLU A 53 4.94 1.02 -7.50
N ARG A 54 5.46 0.63 -6.34
CA ARG A 54 6.14 -0.67 -6.17
C ARG A 54 5.22 -1.85 -6.46
N LEU A 55 3.95 -1.77 -6.02
CA LEU A 55 2.94 -2.79 -6.34
C LEU A 55 2.71 -2.88 -7.85
N GLY A 56 2.56 -1.73 -8.53
CA GLY A 56 2.42 -1.67 -9.99
C GLY A 56 3.58 -2.35 -10.72
N THR A 57 4.81 -2.08 -10.29
CA THR A 57 6.04 -2.69 -10.86
C THR A 57 6.09 -4.20 -10.62
N SER A 58 5.65 -4.68 -9.45
CA SER A 58 5.60 -6.12 -9.16
C SER A 58 4.58 -6.86 -10.04
N LEU A 59 3.42 -6.24 -10.31
CA LEU A 59 2.38 -6.82 -11.15
C LEU A 59 2.78 -6.92 -12.62
N THR A 60 3.64 -6.02 -13.12
CA THR A 60 4.14 -6.05 -14.51
C THR A 60 5.33 -7.00 -14.68
N ALA A 61 6.20 -7.11 -13.67
CA ALA A 61 7.34 -8.03 -13.69
C ALA A 61 6.94 -9.52 -13.58
N ARG A 62 5.78 -9.81 -12.97
CA ARG A 62 5.27 -11.17 -12.76
C ARG A 62 4.36 -11.61 -13.90
N ASN A 63 4.53 -12.84 -14.36
CA ASN A 63 3.53 -13.49 -15.21
C ASN A 63 2.38 -14.02 -14.34
N ILE A 64 1.42 -13.14 -14.02
CA ILE A 64 0.19 -13.52 -13.31
C ILE A 64 -0.88 -14.00 -14.29
N ASP A 65 -1.56 -15.09 -13.93
CA ASP A 65 -2.68 -15.62 -14.70
C ASP A 65 -3.89 -14.67 -14.70
N THR A 66 -4.88 -14.99 -15.54
CA THR A 66 -6.06 -14.16 -15.75
C THR A 66 -6.96 -14.07 -14.51
N GLN A 67 -7.00 -15.13 -13.69
CA GLN A 67 -7.83 -15.17 -12.48
C GLN A 67 -7.23 -14.29 -11.40
N LEU A 68 -5.95 -14.45 -11.09
CA LEU A 68 -5.24 -13.61 -10.12
C LEU A 68 -5.26 -12.15 -10.55
N ARG A 69 -5.12 -11.86 -11.85
CA ARG A 69 -5.24 -10.50 -12.38
C ARG A 69 -6.61 -9.89 -12.12
N ALA A 70 -7.70 -10.67 -12.25
CA ALA A 70 -9.05 -10.20 -11.97
C ALA A 70 -9.27 -9.91 -10.47
N GLU A 71 -8.76 -10.77 -9.59
CA GLU A 71 -8.83 -10.60 -8.13
C GLU A 71 -8.08 -9.34 -7.67
N VAL A 72 -6.85 -9.15 -8.16
CA VAL A 72 -6.05 -7.95 -7.86
C VAL A 72 -6.78 -6.69 -8.33
N ALA A 73 -7.32 -6.69 -9.55
CA ALA A 73 -8.06 -5.55 -10.08
C ALA A 73 -9.32 -5.25 -9.26
N ALA A 74 -10.04 -6.27 -8.77
CA ALA A 74 -11.19 -6.08 -7.90
C ALA A 74 -10.79 -5.42 -6.57
N ARG A 75 -9.70 -5.88 -5.95
CA ARG A 75 -9.21 -5.32 -4.70
C ARG A 75 -8.72 -3.87 -4.84
N LEU A 76 -8.02 -3.55 -5.92
CA LEU A 76 -7.57 -2.18 -6.20
C LEU A 76 -8.73 -1.22 -6.40
N ARG A 77 -9.79 -1.63 -7.11
CA ARG A 77 -11.02 -0.82 -7.23
C ARG A 77 -11.69 -0.59 -5.88
N ALA A 78 -11.71 -1.61 -5.01
CA ALA A 78 -12.26 -1.45 -3.66
C ALA A 78 -11.43 -0.47 -2.81
N LEU A 79 -10.11 -0.47 -2.94
CA LEU A 79 -9.24 0.51 -2.25
C LEU A 79 -9.43 1.93 -2.81
N ALA A 80 -9.56 2.08 -4.12
CA ALA A 80 -9.83 3.38 -4.73
C ALA A 80 -11.13 4.01 -4.20
N ARG A 81 -12.20 3.22 -4.05
CA ARG A 81 -13.46 3.68 -3.45
C ARG A 81 -13.29 4.24 -2.05
N ILE A 82 -12.47 3.60 -1.21
CA ILE A 82 -12.19 4.08 0.15
C ILE A 82 -11.50 5.45 0.11
N CYS A 83 -10.62 5.69 -0.87
CA CYS A 83 -9.95 6.97 -1.03
C CYS A 83 -10.83 8.07 -1.65
N GLU A 84 -11.85 7.67 -2.42
CA GLU A 84 -12.83 8.58 -3.03
C GLU A 84 -13.94 8.99 -2.05
N GLU A 85 -14.22 8.16 -1.04
CA GLU A 85 -15.15 8.51 0.02
C GLU A 85 -14.63 9.75 0.77
N PRO A 86 -15.42 10.83 0.87
CA PRO A 86 -15.01 11.99 1.65
C PRO A 86 -14.80 11.51 3.08
N GLY A 87 -13.59 11.71 3.60
CA GLY A 87 -13.30 11.42 5.00
C GLY A 87 -14.30 12.13 5.90
N THR A 88 -14.54 11.58 7.09
CA THR A 88 -15.51 12.14 8.06
C THR A 88 -15.29 13.64 8.27
N ASP A 89 -14.04 14.11 8.29
CA ASP A 89 -13.70 15.54 8.39
C ASP A 89 -14.13 16.35 7.16
N SER A 90 -14.01 15.79 5.94
CA SER A 90 -14.50 16.41 4.71
C SER A 90 -16.03 16.48 4.69
N MET A 91 -16.71 15.45 5.18
CA MET A 91 -18.17 15.45 5.31
C MET A 91 -18.63 16.51 6.31
N THR A 92 -17.96 16.61 7.46
CA THR A 92 -18.30 17.58 8.52
C THR A 92 -18.07 19.01 8.03
N ALA A 93 -16.94 19.28 7.37
CA ALA A 93 -16.66 20.58 6.76
C ALA A 93 -17.68 20.96 5.67
N ARG A 94 -18.13 19.99 4.87
CA ARG A 94 -19.19 20.22 3.86
C ARG A 94 -20.52 20.57 4.50
N ILE A 95 -20.90 19.91 5.60
CA ILE A 95 -22.12 20.21 6.36
C ILE A 95 -22.03 21.60 7.00
N GLU A 96 -20.87 21.98 7.56
CA GLU A 96 -20.65 23.29 8.17
C GLU A 96 -20.64 24.44 7.15
N SER A 97 -20.19 24.19 5.92
CA SER A 97 -20.15 25.19 4.83
C SER A 97 -21.43 25.26 3.98
N ALA A 98 -22.33 24.28 4.12
CA ALA A 98 -23.54 24.19 3.31
C ALA A 98 -24.56 25.24 3.73
N SER A 99 -25.27 25.83 2.76
CA SER A 99 -26.41 26.68 3.05
C SER A 99 -27.61 25.85 3.53
N ASP A 100 -28.60 26.47 4.17
CA ASP A 100 -29.81 25.78 4.63
C ASP A 100 -30.48 25.00 3.48
N ASP A 101 -30.55 25.59 2.28
CA ASP A 101 -31.10 24.93 1.09
C ASP A 101 -30.29 23.71 0.64
N ASP A 102 -28.97 23.76 0.75
CA ASP A 102 -28.08 22.63 0.43
C ASP A 102 -28.22 21.48 1.43
N LEU A 103 -28.41 21.80 2.72
CA LEU A 103 -28.66 20.81 3.77
C LEU A 103 -29.99 20.08 3.54
N PHE A 104 -31.06 20.81 3.17
CA PHE A 104 -32.35 20.21 2.84
C PHE A 104 -32.31 19.38 1.54
N ALA A 105 -31.47 19.75 0.56
CA ALA A 105 -31.27 18.97 -0.65
C ALA A 105 -30.49 17.66 -0.39
N PHE A 106 -29.51 17.69 0.51
CA PHE A 106 -28.74 16.51 0.91
C PHE A 106 -29.60 15.45 1.60
N ILE A 107 -30.39 15.84 2.60
CA ILE A 107 -31.32 14.92 3.32
C ILE A 107 -32.29 14.25 2.34
N ARG A 108 -32.78 14.99 1.35
CA ARG A 108 -33.67 14.46 0.32
C ARG A 108 -33.00 13.44 -0.60
N THR A 109 -31.68 13.57 -0.82
CA THR A 109 -30.93 12.68 -1.70
C THR A 109 -30.57 11.36 -1.00
N GLU A 110 -30.23 11.41 0.29
CA GLU A 110 -29.88 10.24 1.10
C GLU A 110 -31.11 9.44 1.57
N PHE A 111 -32.23 10.11 1.88
CA PHE A 111 -33.44 9.45 2.39
C PHE A 111 -34.58 9.35 1.36
N GLY A 112 -34.36 9.77 0.11
CA GLY A 112 -35.40 9.90 -0.92
C GLY A 112 -35.32 8.88 -2.07
N LYS A 113 -34.63 7.75 -1.91
CA LYS A 113 -34.68 6.64 -2.84
C LYS A 113 -35.42 5.46 -2.22
N ASP A 114 -36.70 5.36 -2.53
CA ASP A 114 -37.38 4.07 -2.76
C ASP A 114 -37.10 3.61 -4.20
#